data_AF-A0A8T3DSU6-F1
#
_entry.id   AF-A0A8T3DSU6-F1
#
_cell.length_a   1.000
_cell.length_b   1.000
_cell.length_c   1.000
_cell.angle_alpha   90.00
_cell.angle_beta   90.00
_cell.angle_gamma   90.00
#
_symmetry.space_group_name_H-M   'P 1'
#
loop_
_entity.id
_entity.type
_entity.pdbx_description
1 polymer ?
#
loop_
_entity_poly.entity_id
_entity_poly.type
_entity_poly.pdbx_seq_one_letter_code
_entity_poly.pdbx_strand_id
1 'polypeptide(L)'
;MIQNWTTDHCPGKSQKCLYALISAGEDIIATHTTPVLRFVDDITFVFHPAESDGCIIVGHSVSRSWYAILDSGTNYRNMYNLMTGSGLSLTPGFNEFTSDKNCTQYSTARQLLDL
;
A
#
# COMPACT_ATOMS: atom_id res chain seq x y z
N MET A 1 7.81 -7.59 -6.86
CA MET A 1 6.87 -6.86 -5.97
C MET A 1 5.73 -6.29 -6.79
N ILE A 2 5.79 -5.03 -7.25
CA ILE A 2 4.66 -4.38 -7.94
C ILE A 2 4.36 -4.97 -9.32
N GLN A 3 5.38 -5.47 -10.02
CA GLN A 3 5.22 -6.10 -11.35
C GLN A 3 4.25 -7.30 -11.36
N ASN A 4 4.23 -8.09 -10.28
CA ASN A 4 3.33 -9.25 -10.18
C ASN A 4 1.85 -8.83 -10.10
N TRP A 5 1.62 -7.58 -9.73
CA TRP A 5 0.33 -7.01 -9.40
C TRP A 5 -0.10 -5.94 -10.39
N THR A 6 0.68 -5.75 -11.46
CA THR A 6 0.24 -4.96 -12.61
C THR A 6 -0.89 -5.65 -13.34
N THR A 7 -1.66 -4.86 -14.07
CA THR A 7 -2.79 -5.33 -14.89
C THR A 7 -2.40 -6.47 -15.84
N ASP A 8 -1.17 -6.47 -16.36
CA ASP A 8 -0.69 -7.47 -17.32
C ASP A 8 -0.46 -8.85 -16.69
N HIS A 9 -0.07 -8.88 -15.40
CA HIS A 9 0.24 -10.12 -14.67
C HIS A 9 -0.88 -10.56 -13.71
N CYS A 10 -1.83 -9.67 -13.43
CA CYS A 10 -2.89 -9.87 -12.45
C CYS A 10 -4.24 -9.48 -13.08
N PRO A 11 -5.18 -10.41 -13.30
CA PRO A 11 -6.35 -10.24 -14.19
C PRO A 11 -7.46 -9.32 -13.64
N GLY A 12 -7.11 -8.34 -12.79
CA GLY A 12 -7.96 -7.20 -12.45
C GLY A 12 -9.16 -7.47 -11.55
N LYS A 13 -9.28 -8.68 -10.99
CA LYS A 13 -10.41 -9.07 -10.12
C LYS A 13 -10.11 -8.96 -8.63
N SER A 14 -8.84 -8.85 -8.27
CA SER A 14 -8.39 -8.79 -6.87
C SER A 14 -7.93 -7.38 -6.51
N GLN A 15 -8.07 -7.00 -5.23
CA GLN A 15 -7.47 -5.80 -4.64
C GLN A 15 -5.93 -5.87 -4.58
N LYS A 16 -5.35 -7.05 -4.89
CA LYS A 16 -3.91 -7.24 -5.11
C LYS A 16 -3.50 -7.04 -6.59
N CYS A 17 -4.42 -6.65 -7.47
CA CYS A 17 -4.11 -6.36 -8.88
C CYS A 17 -4.19 -4.86 -9.16
N LEU A 18 -3.92 -4.47 -10.41
CA LEU A 18 -4.12 -3.10 -10.93
C LEU A 18 -3.26 -2.03 -10.24
N TYR A 19 -2.08 -2.43 -9.78
CA TYR A 19 -1.05 -1.49 -9.39
C TYR A 19 -0.27 -1.04 -10.62
N ALA A 20 0.15 0.22 -10.64
CA ALA A 20 1.07 0.74 -11.66
C ALA A 20 2.23 1.43 -10.97
N LEU A 21 3.46 1.03 -11.32
CA LEU A 21 4.66 1.74 -10.89
C LEU A 21 4.84 2.99 -11.75
N ILE A 22 4.94 4.16 -11.13
CA ILE A 22 5.20 5.43 -11.82
C ILE A 22 6.70 5.71 -11.81
N SER A 23 7.33 5.61 -10.65
CA SER A 23 8.77 5.79 -10.50
C SER A 23 9.32 4.99 -9.32
N ALA A 24 10.57 4.56 -9.45
CA ALA A 24 11.35 3.96 -8.36
C ALA A 24 12.76 4.57 -8.42
N GLY A 25 13.04 5.48 -7.50
CA GLY A 25 14.33 6.17 -7.37
C GLY A 25 14.66 6.32 -5.89
N GLU A 26 14.78 7.57 -5.42
CA GLU A 26 14.87 7.88 -3.99
C GLU A 26 13.59 7.47 -3.25
N ASP A 27 12.43 7.71 -3.89
CA ASP A 27 11.12 7.30 -3.44
C ASP A 27 10.49 6.31 -4.43
N ILE A 28 9.50 5.56 -3.95
CA ILE A 28 8.61 4.76 -4.81
C ILE A 28 7.29 5.49 -4.95
N ILE A 29 6.89 5.75 -6.20
CA ILE A 29 5.60 6.34 -6.56
C ILE A 29 4.84 5.31 -7.39
N ALA A 30 3.60 5.04 -6.99
CA ALA A 30 2.73 4.09 -7.65
C ALA A 30 1.28 4.56 -7.60
N THR A 31 0.43 3.92 -8.39
CA THR A 31 -1.03 4.01 -8.25
C THR A 31 -1.64 2.64 -8.07
N HIS A 32 -2.83 2.61 -7.49
CA HIS A 32 -3.70 1.45 -7.50
C HIS A 32 -5.06 1.86 -8.03
N THR A 33 -5.65 1.02 -8.90
CA THR A 33 -7.02 1.21 -9.37
C THR A 33 -7.91 0.13 -8.78
N THR A 34 -8.88 0.51 -7.96
CA THR A 34 -9.81 -0.45 -7.35
C THR A 34 -10.54 -1.27 -8.44
N PRO A 35 -10.69 -2.59 -8.28
CA PRO A 35 -11.15 -3.48 -9.35
C PRO A 35 -12.62 -3.26 -9.76
N VAL A 36 -13.46 -2.80 -8.83
CA VAL A 36 -14.92 -2.64 -9.04
C VAL A 36 -15.26 -1.21 -9.45
N LEU A 37 -15.03 -0.25 -8.55
CA LEU A 37 -15.44 1.15 -8.76
C LEU A 37 -14.42 1.97 -9.55
N ARG A 38 -13.23 1.42 -9.82
CA ARG A 38 -12.17 2.06 -10.61
C ARG A 38 -11.67 3.39 -10.03
N PHE A 39 -11.84 3.60 -8.72
CA PHE A 39 -11.14 4.67 -8.02
C PHE A 39 -9.64 4.47 -8.11
N VAL A 40 -8.94 5.57 -8.36
CA VAL A 40 -7.49 5.61 -8.42
C VAL A 40 -6.97 6.18 -7.11
N ASP A 41 -6.11 5.43 -6.45
CA ASP A 41 -5.36 5.85 -5.29
C ASP A 41 -3.90 6.12 -5.69
N ASP A 42 -3.36 7.25 -5.25
CA ASP A 42 -1.93 7.55 -5.31
C ASP A 42 -1.23 6.93 -4.11
N ILE A 43 -0.10 6.28 -4.34
CA ILE A 43 0.68 5.57 -3.33
C ILE A 43 2.13 6.05 -3.40
N THR A 44 2.70 6.42 -2.25
CA THR A 44 4.10 6.81 -2.12
C THR A 44 4.75 6.10 -0.96
N PHE A 45 5.98 5.63 -1.15
CA PHE A 45 6.87 5.20 -0.08
C PHE A 45 8.12 6.05 -0.11
N VAL A 46 8.36 6.78 0.98
CA VAL A 46 9.52 7.64 1.18
C VAL A 46 10.51 6.95 2.10
N PHE A 47 11.78 6.93 1.70
CA PHE A 47 12.85 6.25 2.44
C PHE A 47 13.65 7.27 3.25
N HIS A 48 13.74 7.05 4.56
CA HIS A 48 14.54 7.85 5.46
C HIS A 48 15.68 7.01 6.06
N PRO A 49 16.86 7.63 6.26
CA PRO A 49 17.93 6.98 7.00
C PRO A 49 17.48 6.70 8.44
N ALA A 50 17.86 5.54 8.98
CA ALA A 50 17.72 5.24 10.39
C ALA A 50 19.00 5.62 11.15
N GLU A 51 18.89 5.89 12.45
CA GLU A 51 20.06 6.16 13.31
C GLU A 51 20.95 4.92 13.53
N SER A 52 20.42 3.72 13.26
CA SER A 52 21.13 2.44 13.32
C SER A 52 21.12 1.74 11.94
N ASP A 53 21.70 0.55 11.84
CA ASP A 53 21.51 -0.32 10.66
C ASP A 53 20.01 -0.49 10.38
N GLY A 54 19.56 -0.01 9.22
CA GLY A 54 18.16 -0.06 8.80
C GLY A 54 17.72 1.15 7.96
N CYS A 55 16.41 1.21 7.69
CA CYS A 55 15.74 2.31 7.00
C CYS A 55 14.33 2.47 7.57
N ILE A 56 13.88 3.73 7.69
CA ILE A 56 12.50 4.06 8.01
C ILE A 56 11.76 4.32 6.71
N ILE A 57 10.65 3.61 6.50
CA ILE A 57 9.81 3.78 5.32
C ILE A 57 8.51 4.44 5.74
N VAL A 58 8.20 5.61 5.18
CA VAL A 58 6.92 6.30 5.39
C VAL A 58 6.04 6.06 4.17
N GLY A 59 5.00 5.26 4.37
CA GLY A 59 4.00 4.96 3.35
C GLY A 59 2.81 5.92 3.43
N HIS A 60 2.32 6.35 2.27
CA HIS A 60 1.09 7.12 2.15
C HIS A 60 0.27 6.61 0.97
N SER A 61 -1.04 6.47 1.15
CA SER A 61 -1.99 6.14 0.09
C SER A 61 -3.22 7.02 0.22
N VAL A 62 -3.61 7.70 -0.86
CA VAL A 62 -4.77 8.60 -0.86
C VAL A 62 -5.59 8.43 -2.12
N SER A 63 -6.91 8.35 -1.95
CA SER A 63 -7.82 8.35 -3.08
C SER A 63 -7.88 9.70 -3.78
N ARG A 64 -7.80 9.70 -5.11
CA ARG A 64 -8.07 10.90 -5.92
C ARG A 64 -9.54 11.32 -5.87
N SER A 65 -10.43 10.43 -5.43
CA SER A 65 -11.87 10.70 -5.35
C SER A 65 -12.22 11.29 -3.99
N TRP A 66 -12.58 12.56 -3.95
CA TRP A 66 -12.86 13.31 -2.71
C TRP A 66 -14.04 12.76 -1.89
N TYR A 67 -14.94 11.98 -2.49
CA TYR A 67 -16.07 11.33 -1.81
C TYR A 67 -15.77 9.92 -1.30
N ALA A 68 -14.57 9.37 -1.56
CA ALA A 68 -14.13 8.08 -1.04
C ALA A 68 -13.59 8.18 0.40
N ILE A 69 -14.30 8.89 1.28
CA ILE A 69 -13.85 9.20 2.65
C ILE A 69 -13.80 7.94 3.53
N LEU A 70 -14.74 7.02 3.35
CA LEU A 70 -14.77 5.72 4.03
C LEU A 70 -14.71 4.60 2.98
N ASP A 71 -13.50 4.21 2.61
CA ASP A 71 -13.20 3.19 1.58
C ASP A 71 -12.95 1.78 2.17
N SER A 72 -13.49 1.53 3.36
CA SER A 72 -13.23 0.32 4.16
C SER A 72 -11.75 0.08 4.50
N GLY A 73 -10.90 1.11 4.50
CA GLY A 73 -9.46 1.00 4.77
C GLY A 73 -8.66 0.53 3.56
N THR A 74 -9.14 0.84 2.35
CA THR A 74 -8.47 0.47 1.10
C THR A 74 -7.11 1.13 0.99
N ASN A 75 -6.97 2.38 1.43
CA ASN A 75 -5.66 3.05 1.48
C ASN A 75 -4.61 2.30 2.32
N TYR A 76 -4.97 1.79 3.51
CA TYR A 76 -4.04 0.94 4.27
C TYR A 76 -3.72 -0.35 3.53
N ARG A 77 -4.74 -1.05 3.00
CA ARG A 77 -4.55 -2.32 2.29
C ARG A 77 -3.68 -2.18 1.04
N ASN A 78 -3.78 -1.08 0.31
CA ASN A 78 -2.94 -0.80 -0.85
C ASN A 78 -1.45 -0.88 -0.46
N MET A 79 -1.08 -0.20 0.64
CA MET A 79 0.30 -0.21 1.13
C MET A 79 0.69 -1.56 1.74
N TYR A 80 -0.17 -2.15 2.57
CA TYR A 80 0.08 -3.44 3.21
C TYR A 80 0.33 -4.55 2.19
N ASN A 81 -0.51 -4.59 1.15
CA ASN A 81 -0.30 -5.49 0.03
C ASN A 81 1.12 -5.27 -0.50
N LEU A 82 1.48 -4.06 -0.94
CA LEU A 82 2.78 -3.85 -1.60
C LEU A 82 3.94 -4.28 -0.70
N MET A 83 3.91 -3.89 0.58
CA MET A 83 4.92 -4.25 1.57
C MET A 83 5.05 -5.77 1.74
N THR A 84 3.94 -6.48 1.95
CA THR A 84 3.98 -7.94 2.11
C THR A 84 4.36 -8.66 0.81
N GLY A 85 3.88 -8.17 -0.34
CA GLY A 85 4.20 -8.71 -1.66
C GLY A 85 5.65 -8.51 -2.10
N SER A 86 6.42 -7.65 -1.43
CA SER A 86 7.88 -7.58 -1.62
C SER A 86 8.68 -8.55 -0.78
N GLY A 87 8.10 -9.07 0.30
CA GLY A 87 8.85 -9.78 1.33
C GLY A 87 9.58 -8.85 2.32
N LEU A 88 9.53 -7.52 2.18
CA LEU A 88 10.13 -6.60 3.17
C LEU A 88 9.58 -6.83 4.57
N SER A 89 8.29 -7.16 4.68
CA SER A 89 7.64 -7.48 5.97
C SER A 89 8.16 -8.76 6.62
N LEU A 90 8.95 -9.58 5.91
CA LEU A 90 9.56 -10.81 6.42
C LEU A 90 11.01 -10.60 6.88
N THR A 91 11.55 -9.40 6.68
CA THR A 91 12.93 -9.08 7.08
C THR A 91 13.04 -9.08 8.60
N PRO A 92 14.09 -9.71 9.19
CA PRO A 92 14.31 -9.64 10.62
C PRO A 92 14.36 -8.18 11.11
N GLY A 93 13.62 -7.87 12.17
CA GLY A 93 13.52 -6.52 12.71
C GLY A 93 12.50 -5.61 12.01
N PHE A 94 11.75 -6.11 11.02
CA PHE A 94 10.61 -5.38 10.48
C PHE A 94 9.58 -5.11 11.59
N ASN A 95 9.15 -3.85 11.68
CA ASN A 95 8.06 -3.46 12.55
C ASN A 95 7.18 -2.42 11.85
N GLU A 96 5.87 -2.58 11.95
CA GLU A 96 4.90 -1.66 11.37
C GLU A 96 4.30 -0.78 12.48
N PHE A 97 4.38 0.54 12.29
CA PHE A 97 3.80 1.51 13.22
C PHE A 97 2.67 2.27 12.54
N THR A 98 1.43 1.91 12.86
CA THR A 98 0.25 2.59 12.33
C THR A 98 -0.93 2.50 13.32
N SER A 99 -1.98 3.27 13.06
CA SER A 99 -3.21 3.30 13.85
C SER A 99 -4.36 3.89 13.03
N ASP A 100 -5.59 3.83 13.55
CA ASP A 100 -6.75 4.48 12.91
C ASP A 100 -6.60 6.01 12.75
N LYS A 101 -5.69 6.64 13.52
CA LYS A 101 -5.36 8.06 13.36
C LYS A 101 -4.47 8.33 12.15
N ASN A 102 -3.61 7.39 11.79
CA ASN A 102 -2.68 7.53 10.66
C ASN A 102 -3.29 6.98 9.37
N CYS A 103 -4.06 5.90 9.49
CA CYS A 103 -4.73 5.22 8.39
C CYS A 103 -6.18 5.00 8.79
N THR A 104 -7.11 5.74 8.19
CA THR A 104 -8.53 5.62 8.49
C THR A 104 -9.02 4.18 8.31
N GLN A 105 -9.70 3.64 9.32
CA GLN A 105 -10.20 2.25 9.36
C GLN A 105 -9.11 1.16 9.35
N TYR A 106 -7.88 1.47 9.76
CA TYR A 106 -6.80 0.50 9.94
C TYR A 106 -7.23 -0.73 10.75
N SER A 107 -7.85 -0.54 11.92
CA SER A 107 -8.18 -1.65 12.82
C SER A 107 -9.13 -2.66 12.16
N THR A 108 -10.16 -2.17 11.45
CA THR A 108 -11.09 -3.01 10.70
C THR A 108 -10.40 -3.67 9.51
N ALA A 109 -9.56 -2.92 8.77
CA ALA A 109 -8.84 -3.46 7.63
C ALA A 109 -7.87 -4.58 8.03
N ARG A 110 -7.20 -4.46 9.19
CA ARG A 110 -6.27 -5.47 9.70
C ARG A 110 -6.99 -6.76 10.09
N GLN A 111 -8.11 -6.68 10.80
CA GLN A 111 -8.91 -7.87 11.15
C GLN A 111 -9.35 -8.68 9.92
N LEU A 112 -9.67 -8.00 8.81
CA LEU A 112 -10.07 -8.65 7.55
C LEU A 112 -8.91 -9.30 6.79
N LEU A 113 -7.66 -8.98 7.13
CA LEU A 113 -6.47 -9.60 6.53
C LEU A 113 -6.05 -10.89 7.25
N ASP A 114 -6.51 -11.10 8.49
CA ASP A 114 -6.23 -12.28 9.32
C ASP A 114 -7.29 -13.40 9.13
N LEU A 115 -8.24 -13.20 8.21
CA LEU A 115 -9.31 -14.14 7.83
C LEU A 115 -9.04 -14.76 6.46
#